data_AF-A0A832TWM4-F1
#
_entry.id   AF-A0A832TWM4-F1
#
_cell.length_a   1.000
_cell.length_b   1.000
_cell.length_c   1.000
_cell.angle_alpha   90.00
_cell.angle_beta   90.00
_cell.angle_gamma   90.00
#
_symmetry.space_group_name_H-M   'P 1'
#
loop_
_entity.id
_entity.type
_entity.pdbx_description
1 polymer ?
#
loop_
_entity_poly.entity_id
_entity_poly.type
_entity_poly.pdbx_seq_one_letter_code
_entity_poly.pdbx_strand_id
1 'polypeptide(L)'
;MADRIYIFDAVEFNDRMSYSDVVADISFLAMDLDFKNRTDLSDYLVERYVEYSGDEEVAELLSFYKCYRAYVRGKVVSFRLNDSSINSQEKTLAAKEAKEYFRLSLEYAKIL
;
A
#
# COMPACT_ATOMS: atom_id res chain seq x y z
N MET A 1 27.99 16.72 15.23
CA MET A 1 27.90 16.45 13.78
C MET A 1 27.83 14.95 13.62
N ALA A 2 26.91 14.43 12.81
CA ALA A 2 26.74 13.00 12.64
C ALA A 2 27.87 12.44 11.76
N ASP A 3 28.86 11.76 12.37
CA ASP A 3 29.98 11.10 11.67
C ASP A 3 29.57 9.79 10.97
N ARG A 4 28.26 9.46 10.92
CA ARG A 4 27.72 8.18 10.45
C ARG A 4 26.35 8.37 9.80
N ILE A 5 25.95 7.44 8.94
CA ILE A 5 24.58 7.37 8.40
C ILE A 5 23.66 6.77 9.48
N TYR A 6 22.58 7.47 9.79
CA TYR A 6 21.55 7.02 10.71
C TYR A 6 20.26 6.79 9.91
N ILE A 7 19.73 5.57 9.97
CA ILE A 7 18.37 5.29 9.47
C ILE A 7 17.42 5.69 10.60
N PHE A 8 16.53 6.62 10.30
CA PHE A 8 15.59 7.18 11.27
C PHE A 8 14.18 7.09 10.70
N ASP A 9 13.32 6.34 11.39
CA ASP A 9 11.89 6.30 11.11
C ASP A 9 11.14 7.09 12.19
N ALA A 10 10.57 8.24 11.83
CA ALA A 10 9.82 9.07 12.75
C ALA A 10 8.50 8.42 13.21
N VAL A 11 8.02 7.39 12.49
CA VAL A 11 6.79 6.66 12.81
C VAL A 11 7.02 5.67 13.95
N GLU A 12 8.21 5.06 14.02
CA GLU A 12 8.57 4.07 15.04
C GLU A 12 8.48 4.64 16.47
N PHE A 13 8.72 5.95 16.63
CA PHE A 13 8.68 6.64 17.93
C PHE A 13 7.31 7.21 18.31
N ASN A 14 6.28 6.98 17.50
CA ASN A 14 4.92 7.40 17.81
C ASN A 14 4.06 6.17 18.10
N ASP A 15 3.77 5.90 19.38
CA ASP A 15 3.00 4.72 19.81
C ASP A 15 1.66 4.56 19.08
N ARG A 16 1.02 5.66 18.67
CA ARG A 16 -0.26 5.59 17.96
C ARG A 16 -0.12 5.16 16.49
N MET A 17 1.10 5.20 15.96
CA MET A 17 1.41 4.88 14.57
C MET A 17 2.38 3.70 14.43
N SER A 18 3.09 3.32 15.50
CA SER A 18 4.07 2.22 15.51
C SER A 18 3.40 0.84 15.58
N TYR A 19 2.17 0.76 16.10
CA TYR A 19 1.38 -0.47 16.14
C TYR A 19 0.34 -0.50 15.01
N SER A 20 0.38 -1.55 14.22
CA SER A 20 -0.62 -1.89 13.21
C SER A 20 -0.85 -3.39 13.20
N ASP A 21 -2.02 -3.78 12.70
CA ASP A 21 -2.28 -5.15 12.29
C ASP A 21 -1.24 -5.59 11.25
N VAL A 22 -0.64 -6.76 11.43
CA VAL A 22 0.39 -7.33 10.55
C VAL A 22 -0.20 -7.69 9.20
N VAL A 23 -1.46 -8.13 9.15
CA VAL A 23 -2.16 -8.40 7.90
C VAL A 23 -2.29 -7.12 7.09
N ALA A 24 -2.52 -5.98 7.74
CA ALA A 24 -2.58 -4.67 7.08
C ALA A 24 -1.23 -4.22 6.50
N ASP A 25 -0.11 -4.74 7.00
CA ASP A 25 1.24 -4.46 6.52
C ASP A 25 1.61 -5.36 5.33
N ILE A 26 1.40 -6.68 5.45
CA ILE A 26 1.60 -7.64 4.36
C ILE A 26 0.69 -7.32 3.17
N SER A 27 -0.57 -6.97 3.43
CA SER A 27 -1.53 -6.56 2.39
C SER A 27 -1.08 -5.31 1.65
N PHE A 28 -0.34 -4.41 2.30
CA PHE A 28 0.15 -3.20 1.66
C PHE A 28 1.19 -3.53 0.59
N LEU A 29 2.19 -4.36 0.93
CA LEU A 29 3.19 -4.80 -0.05
C LEU A 29 2.56 -5.66 -1.16
N ALA A 30 1.67 -6.58 -0.81
CA ALA A 30 0.98 -7.42 -1.79
C ALA A 30 0.13 -6.59 -2.77
N MET A 31 -0.58 -5.56 -2.27
CA MET A 31 -1.33 -4.62 -3.13
C MET A 31 -0.41 -3.83 -4.07
N ASP A 32 0.75 -3.37 -3.60
CA ASP A 32 1.69 -2.65 -4.46
C ASP A 32 2.29 -3.56 -5.55
N LEU A 33 2.51 -4.85 -5.26
CA LEU A 33 2.90 -5.84 -6.27
C LEU A 33 1.81 -6.05 -7.33
N ASP A 34 0.56 -6.18 -6.91
CA ASP A 34 -0.60 -6.26 -7.81
C ASP A 34 -0.71 -5.01 -8.68
N PHE A 35 -0.51 -3.81 -8.11
CA PHE A 35 -0.50 -2.55 -8.87
C PHE A 35 0.60 -2.51 -9.93
N LYS A 36 1.72 -3.20 -9.70
CA LYS A 36 2.81 -3.38 -10.67
C LYS A 36 2.61 -4.55 -11.62
N ASN A 37 1.42 -5.16 -11.64
CA ASN A 37 1.08 -6.35 -12.42
C ASN A 37 1.98 -7.56 -12.09
N ARG A 38 2.40 -7.68 -10.83
CA ARG A 38 3.19 -8.80 -10.30
C ARG A 38 2.38 -9.58 -9.28
N THR A 39 1.18 -10.01 -9.67
CA THR A 39 0.33 -10.86 -8.85
C THR A 39 1.01 -12.17 -8.47
N ASP A 40 1.88 -12.69 -9.33
CA ASP A 40 2.76 -13.83 -9.01
C ASP A 40 3.61 -13.60 -7.76
N LEU A 41 4.15 -12.39 -7.58
CA LEU A 41 4.92 -12.04 -6.38
C LEU A 41 4.03 -11.69 -5.19
N SER A 42 2.86 -11.10 -5.42
CA SER A 42 1.86 -10.88 -4.36
C SER A 42 1.45 -12.21 -3.73
N ASP A 43 1.10 -13.19 -4.56
CA ASP A 43 0.63 -14.49 -4.11
C ASP A 43 1.76 -15.25 -3.41
N TYR A 44 2.97 -15.23 -4.00
CA TYR A 44 4.15 -15.80 -3.35
C TYR A 44 4.44 -15.18 -1.98
N LEU A 45 4.36 -13.85 -1.85
CA LEU A 45 4.58 -13.16 -0.58
C LEU A 45 3.58 -13.62 0.48
N VAL A 46 2.29 -13.65 0.14
CA VAL A 46 1.23 -14.04 1.07
C VAL A 46 1.36 -15.51 1.45
N GLU A 47 1.59 -16.39 0.48
CA GLU A 47 1.79 -17.83 0.72
C GLU A 47 2.97 -18.06 1.68
N ARG A 48 4.12 -17.43 1.42
CA ARG A 48 5.29 -17.55 2.31
C ARG A 48 4.99 -16.96 3.69
N TYR A 49 4.30 -15.83 3.78
CA TYR A 49 3.95 -15.27 5.08
C TYR A 49 3.12 -16.26 5.90
N VAL A 50 2.08 -16.84 5.31
CA VAL A 50 1.22 -17.84 5.99
C VAL A 50 2.04 -19.07 6.37
N GLU A 51 2.91 -19.58 5.49
CA GLU A 51 3.78 -20.74 5.77
C GLU A 51 4.72 -20.49 6.96
N TYR A 52 5.33 -19.32 7.05
CA TYR A 52 6.28 -18.99 8.11
C TYR A 52 5.61 -18.56 9.44
N SER A 53 4.47 -17.89 9.38
CA SER A 53 3.77 -17.37 10.57
C SER A 53 2.78 -18.37 11.17
N GLY A 54 2.22 -19.27 10.35
CA GLY A 54 1.09 -20.11 10.72
C GLY A 54 -0.25 -19.35 10.82
N ASP A 55 -0.29 -18.08 10.40
CA ASP A 55 -1.47 -17.23 10.47
C ASP A 55 -2.37 -17.44 9.24
N GLU A 56 -3.31 -18.37 9.36
CA GLU A 56 -4.29 -18.67 8.29
C GLU A 56 -5.41 -17.61 8.20
N GLU A 57 -5.62 -16.81 9.25
CA GLU A 57 -6.67 -15.78 9.33
C GLU A 57 -6.39 -14.59 8.39
N VAL A 58 -5.14 -14.45 7.92
CA VAL A 58 -4.74 -13.51 6.85
C VAL A 58 -5.72 -13.54 5.69
N ALA A 59 -6.16 -14.73 5.26
CA ALA A 59 -7.02 -14.88 4.10
C ALA A 59 -8.37 -14.14 4.25
N GLU A 60 -8.87 -13.99 5.49
CA GLU A 60 -10.15 -13.33 5.77
C GLU A 60 -10.07 -11.79 5.61
N LEU A 61 -8.91 -11.21 5.91
CA LEU A 61 -8.72 -9.75 5.92
C LEU A 61 -7.87 -9.22 4.74
N LEU A 62 -7.17 -10.10 4.01
CA LEU A 62 -6.26 -9.73 2.93
C LEU A 62 -6.93 -8.85 1.88
N SER A 63 -8.05 -9.29 1.31
CA SER A 63 -8.78 -8.53 0.29
C SER A 63 -9.27 -7.19 0.82
N PHE A 64 -9.68 -7.14 2.09
CA PHE A 64 -10.17 -5.92 2.73
C PHE A 64 -9.04 -4.90 2.88
N TYR A 65 -7.89 -5.32 3.42
CA TYR A 65 -6.76 -4.44 3.58
C TYR A 65 -6.13 -4.05 2.25
N LYS A 66 -6.04 -4.94 1.26
CA LYS A 66 -5.62 -4.60 -0.11
C LYS A 66 -6.53 -3.53 -0.72
N CYS A 67 -7.85 -3.69 -0.59
CA CYS A 67 -8.84 -2.71 -1.03
C CYS A 67 -8.63 -1.34 -0.36
N TYR A 68 -8.54 -1.32 0.97
CA TYR A 68 -8.33 -0.12 1.77
C TYR A 68 -7.01 0.58 1.40
N ARG A 69 -5.91 -0.16 1.29
CA ARG A 69 -4.58 0.39 0.95
C ARG A 69 -4.56 0.97 -0.45
N ALA A 70 -5.15 0.28 -1.44
CA ALA A 70 -5.28 0.80 -2.80
C ALA A 70 -6.08 2.11 -2.83
N TYR A 71 -7.19 2.19 -2.09
CA TYR A 71 -7.98 3.42 -1.97
C TYR A 71 -7.15 4.56 -1.36
N VAL A 72 -6.45 4.29 -0.26
CA VAL A 72 -5.59 5.29 0.41
C VAL A 72 -4.49 5.79 -0.53
N ARG A 73 -3.85 4.91 -1.31
CA ARG A 73 -2.86 5.31 -2.34
C ARG A 73 -3.48 6.23 -3.38
N GLY A 74 -4.65 5.88 -3.93
CA GLY A 74 -5.40 6.72 -4.86
C GLY A 74 -5.73 8.10 -4.29
N LYS A 75 -6.20 8.15 -3.03
CA LYS A 75 -6.47 9.40 -2.30
C LYS A 75 -5.21 10.26 -2.11
N VAL A 76 -4.11 9.68 -1.63
CA VAL A 76 -2.85 10.40 -1.39
C VAL A 76 -2.29 10.95 -2.69
N VAL A 77 -2.27 10.15 -3.76
CA VAL A 77 -1.84 10.61 -5.09
C VAL A 77 -2.71 11.77 -5.57
N SER A 78 -4.01 11.75 -5.29
CA SER A 78 -4.95 12.81 -5.70
C SER A 78 -4.65 14.16 -5.04
N PHE A 79 -3.98 14.21 -3.89
CA PHE A 79 -3.57 15.50 -3.29
C PHE A 79 -2.63 16.30 -4.19
N ARG A 80 -1.82 15.63 -5.02
CA ARG A 80 -0.93 16.28 -5.99
C ARG A 80 -1.70 17.13 -7.01
N LEU A 81 -2.95 16.81 -7.31
CA LEU A 81 -3.75 17.56 -8.29
C LEU A 81 -4.01 19.01 -7.85
N ASN A 82 -4.09 19.22 -6.54
CA ASN A 82 -4.29 20.54 -5.92
C ASN A 82 -2.96 21.25 -5.61
N ASP A 83 -1.82 20.58 -5.82
CA ASP A 83 -0.52 21.18 -5.60
C ASP A 83 -0.23 22.22 -6.70
N SER A 84 0.08 23.45 -6.28
CA SER A 84 0.40 24.55 -7.19
C SER A 84 1.86 24.53 -7.65
N SER A 85 2.71 23.72 -7.00
CA SER A 85 4.14 23.60 -7.30
C SER A 85 4.46 22.65 -8.47
N ILE A 86 3.52 21.80 -8.88
CA ILE A 86 3.70 20.84 -9.97
C ILE A 86 3.05 21.29 -11.28
N ASN A 87 3.65 20.90 -12.41
CA ASN A 87 3.20 21.30 -13.74
C ASN A 87 2.02 20.45 -14.25
N SER A 88 1.42 20.87 -15.37
CA SER A 88 0.24 20.21 -15.96
C SER A 88 0.49 18.75 -16.38
N GLN A 89 1.71 18.42 -16.81
CA GLN A 89 2.09 17.05 -17.19
C GLN A 89 2.16 16.16 -15.94
N GLU A 90 2.76 16.64 -14.86
CA GLU A 90 2.80 15.94 -13.57
C GLU A 90 1.40 15.72 -12.99
N LYS A 91 0.50 16.71 -13.11
CA LYS A 91 -0.92 16.56 -12.73
C LYS A 91 -1.61 15.48 -13.55
N THR A 92 -1.33 15.40 -14.84
CA THR A 92 -1.91 14.38 -15.72
C THR A 92 -1.43 12.98 -15.33
N LEU A 93 -0.14 12.83 -15.02
CA LEU A 93 0.44 11.58 -14.55
C LEU A 93 -0.15 11.16 -13.20
N ALA A 94 -0.26 12.10 -12.25
CA ALA A 94 -0.88 11.85 -10.95
C ALA A 94 -2.35 11.44 -11.09
N ALA A 95 -3.12 12.09 -11.97
CA ALA A 95 -4.52 11.73 -12.22
C ALA A 95 -4.65 10.31 -12.77
N LYS A 96 -3.78 9.93 -13.71
CA LYS A 96 -3.73 8.57 -14.26
C LYS A 96 -3.38 7.55 -13.19
N GLU A 97 -2.35 7.81 -12.39
CA GLU A 97 -1.92 6.93 -11.31
C GLU A 97 -3.00 6.76 -10.23
N ALA A 98 -3.65 7.84 -9.78
CA ALA A 98 -4.77 7.77 -8.84
C ALA A 98 -5.91 6.91 -9.39
N LYS A 99 -6.26 7.09 -10.68
CA LYS A 99 -7.33 6.32 -11.32
C LYS A 99 -7.03 4.83 -11.33
N GLU A 100 -5.78 4.42 -11.60
CA GLU A 100 -5.41 3.01 -11.55
C GLU A 100 -5.49 2.43 -10.13
N TYR A 101 -5.10 3.20 -9.11
CA TYR A 101 -5.25 2.77 -7.72
C TYR A 101 -6.72 2.61 -7.31
N PHE A 102 -7.60 3.53 -7.72
CA PHE A 102 -9.04 3.39 -7.48
C PHE A 102 -9.65 2.22 -8.25
N ARG A 103 -9.18 1.95 -9.47
CA ARG A 103 -9.59 0.76 -10.22
C ARG A 103 -9.18 -0.52 -9.49
N LEU A 104 -7.94 -0.60 -9.03
CA LEU A 104 -7.44 -1.75 -8.27
C LEU A 104 -8.23 -1.95 -6.96
N SER A 105 -8.51 -0.87 -6.24
CA SER A 105 -9.37 -0.90 -5.05
C SER A 105 -10.76 -1.45 -5.36
N LEU A 106 -11.37 -1.02 -6.48
CA LEU A 106 -12.66 -1.54 -6.93
C LEU A 106 -12.60 -3.02 -7.28
N GLU A 107 -11.52 -3.52 -7.89
CA GLU A 107 -11.38 -4.95 -8.17
C GLU A 107 -11.35 -5.78 -6.88
N TYR A 108 -10.63 -5.34 -5.85
CA TYR A 108 -10.66 -6.02 -4.55
C TYR A 108 -12.04 -5.94 -3.88
N ALA A 109 -12.74 -4.81 -3.99
CA ALA A 109 -14.07 -4.66 -3.40
C ALA A 109 -15.13 -5.61 -3.99
N LYS A 110 -14.93 -6.13 -5.21
CA LYS A 110 -15.85 -7.10 -5.83
C LYS A 110 -15.74 -8.51 -5.25
N ILE A 111 -14.65 -8.81 -4.56
CA ILE A 111 -14.34 -10.13 -4.00
C ILE A 111 -14.39 -10.14 -2.46
N LEU A 112 -14.84 -9.04 -1.86
CA LEU A 112 -15.26 -8.95 -0.45
C LEU A 112 -16.67 -9.51 -0.31
#